data_AF-A0A358ASM1-F1
#
_entry.id   AF-A0A358ASM1-F1
#
_cell.length_a   1.000
_cell.length_b   1.000
_cell.length_c   1.000
_cell.angle_alpha   90.00
_cell.angle_beta   90.00
_cell.angle_gamma   90.00
#
_symmetry.space_group_name_H-M   'P 1'
#
loop_
_entity.id
_entity.type
_entity.pdbx_description
1 polymer ?
#
loop_
_entity_poly.entity_id
_entity_poly.type
_entity_poly.pdbx_seq_one_letter_code
_entity_poly.pdbx_strand_id
1 'polypeptide(L)'
;MAAMCGFRSLPSVLNTTGTRRRRKKQIKSEKTLLTKDQWVILLIVSALTLVAWVYLAALSSADMAGMSMDMTGAADPEMERQMAARLQSAAFTPTVPAFSMFVPMWVVMCVGMMLPTAVPMFFAYHTVSKRRGGGRGAALAVAWFVLGYLLLWALFGLACFAVGTLIIGWAGAAVTSWAGSMAGVAVIFLFAGVYQLTPLKNACLKGCRHPLQFVLNKWKDGAAGALIMGMRHGVECIGCCWALMLVLFPLGMMNLFWMGIFTVIMFFEKNNKFGIVICKATGTLLLIAGGVILAVSLMKMI
;
A
#
# COMPACT_ATOMS: atom_id res chain seq x y z
N MET A 1 -36.24 42.52 60.92
CA MET A 1 -36.75 41.34 60.18
C MET A 1 -35.53 40.46 59.88
N ALA A 2 -35.12 39.52 60.74
CA ALA A 2 -35.68 38.17 60.94
C ALA A 2 -35.75 37.38 59.61
N ALA A 3 -35.28 36.14 59.42
CA ALA A 3 -34.60 35.15 60.26
C ALA A 3 -34.15 33.96 59.38
N MET A 4 -32.97 33.39 59.68
CA MET A 4 -32.68 31.95 59.92
C MET A 4 -33.05 30.78 58.97
N CYS A 5 -32.03 29.90 58.83
CA CYS A 5 -32.01 28.42 58.91
C CYS A 5 -32.56 27.51 57.77
N GLY A 6 -31.74 26.50 57.42
CA GLY A 6 -32.23 25.27 56.78
C GLY A 6 -31.17 24.33 56.17
N PHE A 7 -30.25 23.78 56.97
CA PHE A 7 -29.40 22.64 56.57
C PHE A 7 -30.27 21.36 56.51
N ARG A 8 -30.34 20.65 55.38
CA ARG A 8 -30.83 19.26 55.36
C ARG A 8 -30.18 18.40 54.27
N SER A 9 -29.38 17.45 54.78
CA SER A 9 -29.15 16.09 54.30
C SER A 9 -28.62 15.84 52.87
N LEU A 10 -27.33 15.47 52.81
CA LEU A 10 -26.86 14.43 51.90
C LEU A 10 -27.65 13.12 52.12
N PRO A 11 -27.96 12.40 51.05
CA PRO A 11 -27.86 10.95 51.04
C PRO A 11 -26.67 10.54 50.18
N SER A 12 -25.64 10.08 50.87
CA SER A 12 -24.57 9.25 50.33
C SER A 12 -25.07 7.82 50.10
N VAL A 13 -25.49 7.44 48.88
CA VAL A 13 -25.46 6.02 48.46
C VAL A 13 -25.29 5.91 46.93
N LEU A 14 -24.04 5.64 46.53
CA LEU A 14 -23.65 4.69 45.48
C LEU A 14 -24.70 4.29 44.43
N ASN A 15 -24.57 4.84 43.22
CA ASN A 15 -24.84 4.06 42.00
C ASN A 15 -23.61 4.03 41.08
N THR A 16 -22.46 3.75 41.67
CA THR A 16 -21.20 3.48 40.95
C THR A 16 -21.22 2.11 40.27
N THR A 17 -22.06 1.18 40.72
CA THR A 17 -22.19 -0.17 40.14
C THR A 17 -22.99 -0.14 38.83
N GLY A 18 -24.08 0.63 38.73
CA GLY A 18 -24.89 0.77 37.51
C GLY A 18 -24.14 1.49 36.38
N THR A 19 -23.39 2.55 36.71
CA THR A 19 -22.52 3.27 35.77
C THR A 19 -21.31 2.45 35.35
N ARG A 20 -20.70 1.67 36.26
CA ARG A 20 -19.59 0.74 35.93
C ARG A 20 -20.07 -0.48 35.16
N ARG A 21 -21.29 -1.00 35.37
CA ARG A 21 -21.91 -2.05 34.54
C ARG A 21 -22.31 -1.52 33.16
N ARG A 22 -22.83 -0.29 33.04
CA ARG A 22 -23.08 0.37 31.74
C ARG A 22 -21.80 0.68 30.99
N ARG A 23 -20.74 1.20 31.66
CA ARG A 23 -19.40 1.34 31.08
C ARG A 23 -18.82 -0.02 30.70
N LYS A 24 -18.89 -1.05 31.56
CA LYS A 24 -18.40 -2.39 31.22
C LYS A 24 -19.21 -3.02 30.09
N LYS A 25 -20.53 -2.78 29.98
CA LYS A 25 -21.35 -3.20 28.84
C LYS A 25 -21.02 -2.39 27.58
N GLN A 26 -20.76 -1.09 27.67
CA GLN A 26 -20.29 -0.28 26.55
C GLN A 26 -18.89 -0.72 26.11
N ILE A 27 -17.93 -0.88 27.02
CA ILE A 27 -16.57 -1.39 26.77
C ILE A 27 -16.61 -2.84 26.25
N LYS A 28 -17.56 -3.68 26.69
CA LYS A 28 -17.74 -5.06 26.20
C LYS A 28 -18.53 -5.13 24.88
N SER A 29 -19.40 -4.16 24.60
CA SER A 29 -20.07 -3.98 23.30
C SER A 29 -19.13 -3.35 22.26
N GLU A 30 -18.19 -2.52 22.72
CA GLU A 30 -17.07 -1.98 21.95
C GLU A 30 -16.06 -3.08 21.62
N LYS A 31 -16.01 -4.18 22.38
CA LYS A 31 -15.26 -5.39 22.04
C LYS A 31 -15.85 -6.21 20.89
N THR A 32 -16.95 -5.78 20.27
CA THR A 32 -17.39 -6.30 18.97
C THR A 32 -17.37 -5.17 17.94
N LEU A 33 -16.21 -4.54 17.78
CA LEU A 33 -15.94 -3.42 16.86
C LEU A 33 -16.25 -3.71 15.38
N LEU A 34 -16.42 -4.98 15.00
CA LEU A 34 -16.68 -5.41 13.62
C LEU A 34 -17.93 -6.31 13.59
N THR A 35 -18.82 -6.03 12.64
CA THR A 35 -19.96 -6.91 12.32
C THR A 35 -19.46 -8.23 11.75
N LYS A 36 -20.28 -9.31 11.83
CA LYS A 36 -19.94 -10.63 11.25
C LYS A 36 -19.50 -10.51 9.78
N ASP A 37 -20.22 -9.68 9.01
CA ASP A 37 -19.92 -9.46 7.59
C ASP A 37 -18.56 -8.77 7.37
N GLN A 38 -18.19 -7.83 8.24
CA GLN A 38 -16.87 -7.17 8.18
C GLN A 38 -15.73 -8.12 8.56
N TRP A 39 -15.96 -9.07 9.48
CA TRP A 39 -15.01 -10.15 9.74
C TRP A 39 -14.80 -11.04 8.53
N VAL A 40 -15.87 -11.38 7.80
CA VAL A 40 -15.76 -12.16 6.55
C VAL A 40 -14.94 -11.39 5.51
N ILE A 41 -15.21 -10.10 5.31
CA ILE A 41 -14.41 -9.26 4.39
C ILE A 41 -12.94 -9.24 4.80
N LEU A 42 -12.65 -9.05 6.09
CA LEU A 42 -11.28 -9.05 6.61
C LEU A 42 -10.57 -10.39 6.38
N LEU A 43 -11.24 -11.50 6.69
CA LEU A 43 -10.72 -12.85 6.50
C LEU A 43 -10.40 -13.11 5.03
N ILE A 44 -11.32 -12.79 4.11
CA ILE A 44 -11.11 -12.97 2.67
C ILE A 44 -9.93 -12.12 2.19
N VAL A 45 -9.89 -10.83 2.52
CA VAL A 45 -8.78 -9.95 2.10
C VAL A 45 -7.46 -10.43 2.68
N SER A 46 -7.43 -10.83 3.95
CA SER A 46 -6.22 -11.35 4.59
C SER A 46 -5.74 -12.66 3.97
N ALA A 47 -6.65 -13.59 3.65
CA ALA A 47 -6.33 -14.84 2.99
C ALA A 47 -5.77 -14.60 1.59
N LEU A 48 -6.43 -13.74 0.78
CA LEU A 48 -5.94 -13.37 -0.55
C LEU A 48 -4.56 -12.70 -0.48
N THR A 49 -4.36 -11.83 0.51
CA THR A 49 -3.07 -11.16 0.75
C THR A 49 -1.99 -12.19 1.09
N LEU A 50 -2.25 -13.10 2.03
CA LEU A 50 -1.31 -14.14 2.42
C LEU A 50 -0.97 -15.08 1.26
N VAL A 51 -1.97 -15.51 0.49
CA VAL A 51 -1.76 -16.33 -0.71
C VAL A 51 -0.89 -15.60 -1.73
N ALA A 52 -1.13 -14.31 -1.97
CA ALA A 52 -0.31 -13.49 -2.84
C ALA A 52 1.14 -13.39 -2.35
N TRP A 53 1.35 -13.16 -1.05
CA TRP A 53 2.71 -13.12 -0.45
C TRP A 53 3.42 -14.46 -0.55
N VAL A 54 2.74 -15.57 -0.27
CA VAL A 54 3.30 -16.92 -0.41
C VAL A 54 3.67 -17.19 -1.87
N TYR A 55 2.80 -16.83 -2.81
CA TYR A 55 3.09 -16.98 -4.23
C TYR A 55 4.30 -16.14 -4.67
N LEU A 56 4.38 -14.87 -4.28
CA LEU A 56 5.53 -14.00 -4.58
C LEU A 56 6.81 -14.53 -3.94
N ALA A 57 6.73 -15.06 -2.72
CA ALA A 57 7.85 -15.70 -2.05
C ALA A 57 8.32 -16.96 -2.80
N ALA A 58 7.39 -17.82 -3.20
CA ALA A 58 7.68 -19.00 -4.00
C ALA A 58 8.35 -18.62 -5.33
N LEU A 59 7.82 -17.60 -6.02
CA LEU A 59 8.41 -17.08 -7.27
C LEU A 59 9.83 -16.54 -7.04
N SER A 60 10.04 -15.77 -5.98
CA SER A 60 11.36 -15.24 -5.63
C SER A 60 12.35 -16.34 -5.25
N SER A 61 11.89 -17.42 -4.61
CA SER A 61 12.72 -18.55 -4.25
C SER A 61 13.02 -19.47 -5.43
N ALA A 62 12.15 -19.52 -6.44
CA ALA A 62 12.37 -20.28 -7.66
C ALA A 62 13.48 -19.66 -8.53
N ASP A 63 13.57 -18.33 -8.58
CA ASP A 63 14.73 -17.63 -9.16
C ASP A 63 16.03 -17.89 -8.35
N MET A 64 15.91 -18.18 -7.05
CA MET A 64 17.03 -18.50 -6.14
C MET A 64 17.34 -20.00 -6.04
N ALA A 65 16.54 -20.89 -6.64
CA ALA A 65 16.74 -22.35 -6.59
C ALA A 65 17.95 -22.81 -7.43
N GLY A 66 18.60 -21.89 -8.15
CA GLY A 66 19.94 -22.08 -8.72
C GLY A 66 21.10 -21.85 -7.74
N MET A 67 20.84 -21.56 -6.46
CA MET A 67 21.88 -21.28 -5.45
C MET A 67 21.97 -22.35 -4.36
N SER A 68 22.83 -23.34 -4.57
CA SER A 68 23.50 -24.05 -3.47
C SER A 68 24.72 -23.23 -3.04
N MET A 69 24.71 -22.64 -1.84
CA MET A 69 25.90 -22.05 -1.21
C MET A 69 26.47 -23.05 -0.19
N ASP A 70 27.59 -23.66 -0.56
CA ASP A 70 28.51 -24.29 0.39
C ASP A 70 29.26 -23.17 1.12
N MET A 71 29.01 -23.03 2.43
CA MET A 71 29.52 -21.95 3.28
C MET A 71 30.81 -22.37 3.97
N THR A 72 31.81 -22.82 3.22
CA THR A 72 33.15 -23.11 3.74
C THR A 72 34.25 -22.56 2.83
N GLY A 73 34.44 -21.23 2.84
CA GLY A 73 35.56 -20.60 2.14
C GLY A 73 35.86 -19.21 2.68
N ALA A 74 37.12 -18.98 3.08
CA ALA A 74 37.62 -17.70 3.56
C ALA A 74 37.42 -16.57 2.53
N ALA A 75 37.44 -15.32 2.99
CA ALA A 75 37.30 -14.12 2.19
C ALA A 75 38.40 -14.04 1.09
N ASP A 76 38.07 -14.56 -0.09
CA ASP A 76 38.90 -14.54 -1.31
C ASP A 76 38.55 -13.28 -2.13
N PRO A 77 39.52 -12.51 -2.66
CA PRO A 77 39.29 -11.48 -3.67
C PRO A 77 38.45 -11.94 -4.87
N GLU A 78 38.47 -13.24 -5.18
CA GLU A 78 37.60 -13.86 -6.19
C GLU A 78 36.12 -13.86 -5.76
N MET A 79 35.82 -13.98 -4.46
CA MET A 79 34.46 -13.83 -3.92
C MET A 79 33.98 -12.38 -4.02
N GLU A 80 34.85 -11.38 -3.86
CA GLU A 80 34.50 -9.97 -4.04
C GLU A 80 34.23 -9.64 -5.52
N ARG A 81 35.01 -10.20 -6.45
CA ARG A 81 34.76 -10.09 -7.90
C ARG A 81 33.51 -10.87 -8.33
N GLN A 82 33.28 -12.06 -7.79
CA GLN A 82 32.04 -12.80 -8.02
C GLN A 82 30.85 -12.09 -7.39
N MET A 83 31.00 -11.42 -6.24
CA MET A 83 29.96 -10.62 -5.62
C MET A 83 29.70 -9.33 -6.41
N ALA A 84 30.72 -8.69 -6.98
CA ALA A 84 30.58 -7.55 -7.88
C ALA A 84 29.98 -7.95 -9.23
N ALA A 85 30.40 -9.07 -9.82
CA ALA A 85 29.84 -9.65 -11.03
C ALA A 85 28.40 -10.17 -10.80
N ARG A 86 28.08 -10.64 -9.59
CA ARG A 86 26.71 -10.98 -9.17
C ARG A 86 25.88 -9.76 -8.82
N LEU A 87 26.46 -8.69 -8.30
CA LEU A 87 25.79 -7.40 -8.21
C LEU A 87 25.57 -6.81 -9.60
N GLN A 88 26.38 -7.16 -10.61
CA GLN A 88 26.23 -6.77 -12.00
C GLN A 88 25.31 -7.70 -12.81
N SER A 89 25.15 -8.97 -12.45
CA SER A 89 24.19 -9.89 -13.08
C SER A 89 22.83 -9.91 -12.36
N ALA A 90 22.81 -9.58 -11.07
CA ALA A 90 21.62 -9.13 -10.34
C ALA A 90 21.38 -7.61 -10.53
N ALA A 91 22.33 -6.88 -11.12
CA ALA A 91 22.02 -5.58 -11.70
C ALA A 91 21.12 -5.86 -12.88
N PHE A 92 19.83 -5.64 -12.64
CA PHE A 92 18.88 -5.08 -13.58
C PHE A 92 19.35 -5.20 -15.03
N THR A 93 19.22 -6.39 -15.63
CA THR A 93 19.12 -6.44 -17.09
C THR A 93 17.75 -5.84 -17.37
N PRO A 94 17.66 -4.62 -17.92
CA PRO A 94 16.40 -3.88 -17.97
C PRO A 94 15.66 -4.35 -19.22
N THR A 95 15.41 -5.65 -19.28
CA THR A 95 14.53 -6.24 -20.25
C THR A 95 13.12 -6.15 -19.67
N VAL A 96 12.19 -5.66 -20.49
CA VAL A 96 10.78 -5.74 -20.09
C VAL A 96 10.44 -7.23 -20.03
N PRO A 97 9.94 -7.75 -18.90
CA PRO A 97 9.51 -9.13 -18.83
C PRO A 97 8.49 -9.41 -19.94
N ALA A 98 8.35 -10.66 -20.38
CA ALA A 98 7.29 -11.00 -21.31
C ALA A 98 5.92 -10.57 -20.75
N PHE A 99 5.04 -10.07 -21.60
CA PHE A 99 3.70 -9.60 -21.20
C PHE A 99 2.94 -10.63 -20.37
N SER A 100 3.04 -11.90 -20.76
CA SER A 100 2.44 -13.06 -20.10
C SER A 100 2.94 -13.28 -18.67
N MET A 101 4.13 -12.78 -18.32
CA MET A 101 4.71 -12.84 -16.98
C MET A 101 4.43 -11.56 -16.18
N PHE A 102 4.56 -10.40 -16.83
CA PHE A 102 4.42 -9.10 -16.16
C PHE A 102 3.02 -8.89 -15.59
N VAL A 103 1.96 -9.12 -16.38
CA VAL A 103 0.59 -8.80 -15.96
C VAL A 103 0.13 -9.65 -14.77
N PRO A 104 0.28 -10.98 -14.76
CA PRO A 104 -0.08 -11.78 -13.59
C PRO A 104 0.73 -11.39 -12.34
N MET A 105 2.04 -11.21 -12.48
CA MET A 105 2.92 -10.81 -11.38
C MET A 105 2.49 -9.45 -10.80
N TRP A 106 2.22 -8.46 -11.66
CA TRP A 106 1.76 -7.14 -11.26
C TRP A 106 0.44 -7.21 -10.50
N VAL A 107 -0.53 -7.99 -10.98
CA VAL A 107 -1.82 -8.17 -10.32
C VAL A 107 -1.64 -8.82 -8.94
N VAL A 108 -0.81 -9.87 -8.84
CA VAL A 108 -0.54 -10.53 -7.55
C VAL A 108 0.13 -9.56 -6.57
N MET A 109 1.09 -8.76 -7.04
CA MET A 109 1.69 -7.69 -6.24
C MET A 109 0.65 -6.67 -5.75
N CYS A 110 -0.26 -6.23 -6.63
CA CYS A 110 -1.34 -5.32 -6.25
C CYS A 110 -2.28 -5.95 -5.20
N VAL A 111 -2.59 -7.24 -5.32
CA VAL A 111 -3.37 -7.98 -4.31
C VAL A 111 -2.61 -8.05 -2.99
N GLY A 112 -1.32 -8.39 -3.02
CA GLY A 112 -0.49 -8.53 -1.81
C GLY A 112 -0.21 -7.22 -1.08
N MET A 113 -0.09 -6.11 -1.80
CA MET A 113 0.29 -4.82 -1.20
C MET A 113 -0.88 -3.84 -1.10
N MET A 114 -1.68 -3.68 -2.15
CA MET A 114 -2.65 -2.58 -2.25
C MET A 114 -4.03 -2.95 -1.70
N LEU A 115 -4.47 -4.19 -1.89
CA LEU A 115 -5.74 -4.67 -1.35
C LEU A 115 -5.84 -4.53 0.19
N PRO A 116 -4.85 -4.94 1.01
CA PRO A 116 -4.95 -4.79 2.47
C PRO A 116 -5.04 -3.33 2.91
N THR A 117 -4.48 -2.39 2.14
CA THR A 117 -4.55 -0.95 2.48
C THR A 117 -5.94 -0.34 2.31
N ALA A 118 -6.81 -0.97 1.50
CA ALA A 118 -8.17 -0.49 1.21
C ALA A 118 -9.25 -1.12 2.12
N VAL A 119 -8.89 -1.94 3.11
CA VAL A 119 -9.84 -2.60 4.02
C VAL A 119 -10.83 -1.63 4.68
N PRO A 120 -10.41 -0.47 5.24
CA PRO A 120 -11.35 0.48 5.84
C PRO A 120 -12.35 1.05 4.83
N MET A 121 -11.95 1.15 3.56
CA MET A 121 -12.82 1.56 2.45
C MET A 121 -13.88 0.50 2.15
N PHE A 122 -13.51 -0.79 2.14
CA PHE A 122 -14.46 -1.89 1.97
C PHE A 122 -15.49 -1.93 3.10
N PHE A 123 -15.05 -1.67 4.34
CA PHE A 123 -15.96 -1.59 5.49
C PHE A 123 -16.93 -0.40 5.40
N ALA A 124 -16.44 0.77 4.99
CA ALA A 124 -17.28 1.95 4.78
C ALA A 124 -18.31 1.69 3.68
N TYR A 125 -17.88 1.15 2.54
CA TYR A 125 -18.76 0.83 1.41
C TYR A 125 -19.81 -0.22 1.81
N HIS A 126 -19.40 -1.31 2.46
CA HIS A 126 -20.30 -2.34 2.98
C HIS A 126 -21.37 -1.75 3.92
N THR A 127 -20.95 -0.89 4.85
CA THR A 127 -21.86 -0.29 5.84
C THR A 127 -22.94 0.57 5.18
N VAL A 128 -22.56 1.40 4.19
CA VAL A 128 -23.52 2.23 3.45
C VAL A 128 -24.39 1.37 2.54
N SER A 129 -23.82 0.39 1.85
CA SER A 129 -24.56 -0.54 0.99
C SER A 129 -25.61 -1.34 1.76
N LYS A 130 -25.26 -1.85 2.96
CA LYS A 130 -26.17 -2.61 3.81
C LYS A 130 -27.34 -1.74 4.31
N ARG A 131 -27.08 -0.47 4.64
CA ARG A 131 -28.12 0.49 5.04
C ARG A 131 -29.07 0.85 3.91
N ARG A 132 -28.60 0.82 2.65
CA ARG A 132 -29.39 1.22 1.47
C ARG A 132 -30.12 0.07 0.79
N GLY A 133 -29.60 -1.17 0.81
CA GLY A 133 -30.08 -2.25 -0.07
C GLY A 133 -30.34 -3.63 0.55
N GLY A 134 -30.26 -3.79 1.88
CA GLY A 134 -30.50 -5.10 2.54
C GLY A 134 -29.37 -6.13 2.38
N GLY A 135 -29.30 -7.09 3.31
CA GLY A 135 -28.09 -7.85 3.67
C GLY A 135 -27.31 -8.55 2.54
N ARG A 136 -27.95 -9.39 1.72
CA ARG A 136 -27.26 -10.20 0.69
C ARG A 136 -26.74 -9.38 -0.51
N GLY A 137 -27.41 -8.28 -0.85
CA GLY A 137 -26.97 -7.37 -1.91
C GLY A 137 -25.69 -6.62 -1.56
N ALA A 138 -25.43 -6.38 -0.27
CA ALA A 138 -24.27 -5.63 0.19
C ALA A 138 -22.94 -6.36 -0.03
N ALA A 139 -22.89 -7.69 0.19
CA ALA A 139 -21.68 -8.48 -0.05
C ALA A 139 -21.30 -8.51 -1.54
N LEU A 140 -22.30 -8.70 -2.41
CA LEU A 140 -22.08 -8.67 -3.86
C LEU A 140 -21.66 -7.27 -4.34
N ALA A 141 -22.23 -6.21 -3.78
CA ALA A 141 -21.81 -4.84 -4.08
C ALA A 141 -20.34 -4.59 -3.69
N VAL A 142 -19.87 -5.11 -2.55
CA VAL A 142 -18.44 -5.03 -2.17
C VAL A 142 -17.57 -5.78 -3.16
N ALA A 143 -17.99 -6.97 -3.62
CA ALA A 143 -17.24 -7.73 -4.63
C ALA A 143 -17.08 -6.94 -5.94
N TRP A 144 -18.16 -6.32 -6.44
CA TRP A 144 -18.09 -5.43 -7.61
C TRP A 144 -17.19 -4.21 -7.38
N PHE A 145 -17.22 -3.63 -6.18
CA PHE A 145 -16.32 -2.54 -5.81
C PHE A 145 -14.85 -2.98 -5.85
N VAL A 146 -14.52 -4.12 -5.22
CA VAL A 146 -13.16 -4.68 -5.22
C VAL A 146 -12.71 -5.02 -6.63
N LEU A 147 -13.60 -5.56 -7.47
CA LEU A 147 -13.31 -5.86 -8.87
C LEU A 147 -12.94 -4.57 -9.62
N GLY A 148 -13.73 -3.50 -9.50
CA GLY A 148 -13.44 -2.22 -10.15
C GLY A 148 -12.11 -1.62 -9.70
N TYR A 149 -11.78 -1.77 -8.42
CA TYR A 149 -10.48 -1.36 -7.87
C TYR A 149 -9.32 -2.14 -8.47
N LEU A 150 -9.41 -3.48 -8.52
CA LEU A 150 -8.35 -4.34 -9.07
C LEU A 150 -8.22 -4.18 -10.58
N LEU A 151 -9.33 -4.00 -11.32
CA LEU A 151 -9.31 -3.73 -12.75
C LEU A 151 -8.51 -2.46 -13.06
N LEU A 152 -8.70 -1.40 -12.29
CA LEU A 152 -7.93 -0.17 -12.53
C LEU A 152 -6.44 -0.36 -12.21
N TRP A 153 -6.10 -1.12 -11.16
CA TRP A 153 -4.71 -1.49 -10.88
C TRP A 153 -4.09 -2.32 -12.01
N ALA A 154 -4.84 -3.26 -12.60
CA ALA A 154 -4.40 -4.03 -13.75
C ALA A 154 -4.19 -3.14 -14.98
N LEU A 155 -5.14 -2.23 -15.27
CA LEU A 155 -5.02 -1.24 -16.36
C LEU A 155 -3.82 -0.32 -16.16
N PHE A 156 -3.55 0.09 -14.92
CA PHE A 156 -2.36 0.89 -14.61
C PHE A 156 -1.08 0.10 -14.85
N GLY A 157 -1.02 -1.18 -14.47
CA GLY A 157 0.09 -2.06 -14.81
C GLY A 157 0.29 -2.19 -16.32
N LEU A 158 -0.78 -2.40 -17.08
CA LEU A 158 -0.74 -2.45 -18.55
C LEU A 158 -0.21 -1.13 -19.15
N ALA A 159 -0.63 0.01 -18.61
CA ALA A 159 -0.12 1.31 -19.03
C ALA A 159 1.38 1.46 -18.72
N CYS A 160 1.83 1.07 -17.52
CA CYS A 160 3.25 1.06 -17.17
C CYS A 160 4.07 0.15 -18.09
N PHE A 161 3.54 -1.04 -18.41
CA PHE A 161 4.16 -1.97 -19.35
C PHE A 161 4.31 -1.36 -20.74
N ALA A 162 3.22 -0.83 -21.30
CA ALA A 162 3.21 -0.22 -22.63
C ALA A 162 4.14 1.01 -22.71
N VAL A 163 4.14 1.86 -21.69
CA VAL A 163 5.05 3.01 -21.62
C VAL A 163 6.50 2.53 -21.52
N GLY A 164 6.78 1.52 -20.70
CA GLY A 164 8.11 0.93 -20.57
C GLY A 164 8.63 0.33 -21.88
N THR A 165 7.81 -0.46 -22.58
CA THR A 165 8.19 -1.04 -23.88
C THR A 165 8.39 0.02 -24.95
N LEU A 166 7.57 1.07 -24.98
CA LEU A 166 7.75 2.19 -25.91
C LEU A 166 9.06 2.93 -25.61
N ILE A 167 9.31 3.33 -24.36
CA ILE A 167 10.54 4.03 -24.00
C ILE A 167 11.78 3.23 -24.39
N ILE A 168 11.79 1.92 -24.12
CA ILE A 168 12.91 1.03 -24.45
C ILE A 168 13.04 0.83 -25.96
N GLY A 169 11.91 0.69 -26.69
CA GLY A 169 11.91 0.56 -28.14
C GLY A 169 12.43 1.82 -28.86
N TRP A 170 12.15 3.00 -28.33
CA TRP A 170 12.58 4.28 -28.91
C TRP A 170 14.02 4.66 -28.55
N ALA A 171 14.41 4.52 -27.28
CA ALA A 171 15.71 4.97 -26.79
C ALA A 171 16.77 3.86 -26.75
N GLY A 172 16.38 2.63 -27.07
CA GLY A 172 17.27 1.47 -27.14
C GLY A 172 17.90 1.10 -25.79
N ALA A 173 19.00 0.35 -25.86
CA ALA A 173 19.70 -0.17 -24.69
C ALA A 173 20.28 0.94 -23.77
N ALA A 174 20.42 2.17 -24.26
CA ALA A 174 20.98 3.29 -23.51
C ALA A 174 20.10 3.68 -22.30
N VAL A 175 18.77 3.70 -22.47
CA VAL A 175 17.85 4.00 -21.35
C VAL A 175 17.82 2.89 -20.33
N THR A 176 17.90 1.64 -20.79
CA THR A 176 18.00 0.49 -19.91
C THR A 176 19.27 0.59 -19.05
N SER A 177 20.44 0.81 -19.66
CA SER A 177 21.70 0.97 -18.95
C SER A 177 21.70 2.17 -17.99
N TRP A 178 21.08 3.29 -18.37
CA TRP A 178 20.94 4.45 -17.50
C TRP A 178 20.02 4.20 -16.31
N ALA A 179 18.85 3.58 -16.52
CA ALA A 179 17.89 3.29 -15.46
C ALA A 179 18.46 2.30 -14.42
N GLY A 180 19.32 1.38 -14.85
CA GLY A 180 20.06 0.47 -13.96
C GLY A 180 21.30 1.09 -13.30
N SER A 181 21.73 2.28 -13.72
CA SER A 181 22.88 2.98 -13.13
C SER A 181 22.53 3.65 -11.79
N MET A 182 23.54 3.91 -10.96
CA MET A 182 23.35 4.65 -9.70
C MET A 182 22.72 6.04 -9.92
N ALA A 183 23.03 6.69 -11.05
CA ALA A 183 22.40 7.96 -11.41
C ALA A 183 20.89 7.80 -11.71
N GLY A 184 20.50 6.74 -12.43
CA GLY A 184 19.08 6.43 -12.70
C GLY A 184 18.32 6.13 -11.41
N VAL A 185 18.90 5.32 -10.52
CA VAL A 185 18.33 5.04 -9.19
C VAL A 185 18.15 6.32 -8.39
N ALA A 186 19.17 7.19 -8.33
CA ALA A 186 19.10 8.46 -7.63
C ALA A 186 17.96 9.34 -8.16
N VAL A 187 17.81 9.45 -9.48
CA VAL A 187 16.74 10.23 -10.11
C VAL A 187 15.36 9.69 -9.75
N ILE A 188 15.16 8.37 -9.76
CA ILE A 188 13.89 7.75 -9.36
C ILE A 188 13.56 8.08 -7.90
N PHE A 189 14.54 7.96 -7.00
CA PHE A 189 14.37 8.28 -5.57
C PHE A 189 14.05 9.76 -5.35
N LEU A 190 14.79 10.66 -6.01
CA LEU A 190 14.56 12.10 -5.93
C LEU A 190 13.17 12.45 -6.47
N PHE A 191 12.79 11.91 -7.63
CA PHE A 191 11.48 12.11 -8.22
C PHE A 191 10.36 11.64 -7.28
N ALA A 192 10.48 10.43 -6.74
CA ALA A 192 9.50 9.90 -5.80
C ALA A 192 9.43 10.74 -4.51
N GLY A 193 10.57 11.19 -4.00
CA GLY A 193 10.66 12.08 -2.84
C GLY A 193 9.98 13.44 -3.08
N VAL A 194 10.21 14.07 -4.24
CA VAL A 194 9.51 15.31 -4.64
C VAL A 194 8.02 15.04 -4.75
N TYR A 195 7.62 13.99 -5.48
CA TYR A 195 6.21 13.61 -5.65
C TYR A 195 5.51 13.44 -4.30
N GLN A 196 6.20 12.83 -3.34
CA GLN A 196 5.70 12.59 -2.00
C GLN A 196 5.32 13.89 -1.26
N LEU A 197 5.99 14.99 -1.55
CA LEU A 197 5.75 16.30 -0.94
C LEU A 197 4.74 17.15 -1.72
N THR A 198 4.28 16.70 -2.89
CA THR A 198 3.38 17.48 -3.75
C THR A 198 1.98 17.69 -3.16
N PRO A 199 1.31 18.80 -3.50
CA PRO A 199 -0.11 18.98 -3.20
C PRO A 199 -0.98 17.93 -3.92
N LEU A 200 -0.55 17.43 -5.09
CA LEU A 200 -1.26 16.42 -5.85
C LEU A 200 -1.37 15.09 -5.08
N LYS A 201 -0.25 14.56 -4.56
CA LYS A 201 -0.29 13.36 -3.71
C LYS A 201 -1.19 13.59 -2.49
N ASN A 202 -1.07 14.75 -1.84
CA ASN A 202 -1.89 15.08 -0.67
C ASN A 202 -3.39 15.11 -0.99
N ALA A 203 -3.79 15.58 -2.17
CA ALA A 203 -5.18 15.56 -2.63
C ALA A 203 -5.68 14.12 -2.83
N CYS A 204 -4.91 13.27 -3.52
CA CYS A 204 -5.25 11.85 -3.70
C CYS A 204 -5.31 11.09 -2.37
N LEU A 205 -4.37 11.37 -1.46
CA LEU A 205 -4.30 10.72 -0.15
C LEU A 205 -5.50 11.09 0.74
N LYS A 206 -6.01 12.32 0.67
CA LYS A 206 -7.24 12.72 1.39
C LYS A 206 -8.44 11.86 0.99
N GLY A 207 -8.59 11.55 -0.30
CA GLY A 207 -9.63 10.65 -0.80
C GLY A 207 -9.52 9.24 -0.21
N CYS A 208 -8.30 8.72 -0.09
CA CYS A 208 -8.04 7.41 0.52
C CYS A 208 -8.27 7.38 2.04
N ARG A 209 -8.00 8.49 2.75
CA ARG A 209 -8.07 8.57 4.23
C ARG A 209 -9.48 8.78 4.78
N HIS A 210 -10.41 9.26 3.96
CA HIS A 210 -11.78 9.58 4.39
C HIS A 210 -12.82 8.70 3.66
N PRO A 211 -12.83 7.38 3.92
CA PRO A 211 -13.63 6.44 3.16
C PRO A 211 -15.13 6.72 3.24
N LEU A 212 -15.66 7.10 4.41
CA LEU A 212 -17.08 7.44 4.55
C LEU A 212 -17.48 8.67 3.74
N GLN A 213 -16.65 9.73 3.73
CA GLN A 213 -16.89 10.93 2.94
C GLN A 213 -16.90 10.61 1.45
N PHE A 214 -15.95 9.79 0.98
CA PHE A 214 -15.92 9.34 -0.41
C PHE A 214 -17.21 8.60 -0.77
N VAL A 215 -17.60 7.60 0.03
CA VAL A 215 -18.76 6.74 -0.27
C VAL A 215 -20.04 7.56 -0.29
N LEU A 216 -20.22 8.47 0.67
CA LEU A 216 -21.44 9.30 0.76
C LEU A 216 -21.53 10.32 -0.38
N ASN A 217 -20.43 10.97 -0.75
CA ASN A 217 -20.46 12.04 -1.76
C ASN A 217 -20.49 11.51 -3.20
N LYS A 218 -19.92 10.34 -3.45
CA LYS A 218 -19.78 9.79 -4.81
C LYS A 218 -20.75 8.63 -5.11
N TRP A 219 -21.65 8.29 -4.19
CA TRP A 219 -22.51 7.10 -4.25
C TRP A 219 -23.15 6.86 -5.63
N LYS A 220 -23.13 5.61 -6.06
CA LYS A 220 -23.80 5.13 -7.27
C LYS A 220 -24.47 3.79 -6.95
N ASP A 221 -25.75 3.67 -7.30
CA ASP A 221 -26.53 2.46 -7.04
C ASP A 221 -26.25 1.35 -8.06
N GLY A 222 -26.55 0.11 -7.66
CA GLY A 222 -26.42 -1.09 -8.49
C GLY A 222 -24.98 -1.62 -8.64
N ALA A 223 -24.85 -2.77 -9.30
CA ALA A 223 -23.56 -3.43 -9.54
C ALA A 223 -22.60 -2.58 -10.38
N ALA A 224 -23.10 -1.94 -11.43
CA ALA A 224 -22.33 -1.01 -12.25
C ALA A 224 -21.86 0.22 -11.44
N GLY A 225 -22.73 0.75 -10.56
CA GLY A 225 -22.37 1.81 -9.64
C GLY A 225 -21.24 1.41 -8.69
N ALA A 226 -21.30 0.20 -8.13
CA ALA A 226 -20.25 -0.37 -7.29
C ALA A 226 -18.91 -0.48 -8.03
N LEU A 227 -18.92 -1.00 -9.26
CA LEU A 227 -17.74 -1.11 -10.11
C LEU A 227 -17.10 0.26 -10.39
N ILE A 228 -17.92 1.25 -10.78
CA ILE A 228 -17.46 2.62 -11.04
C ILE A 228 -16.89 3.26 -9.77
N MET A 229 -17.51 3.03 -8.62
CA MET A 229 -17.00 3.49 -7.33
C MET A 229 -15.65 2.87 -6.99
N GLY A 230 -15.48 1.58 -7.25
CA GLY A 230 -14.20 0.87 -7.12
C GLY A 230 -13.11 1.48 -8.00
N MET A 231 -13.41 1.72 -9.28
CA MET A 231 -12.48 2.38 -10.21
C MET A 231 -12.12 3.80 -9.74
N ARG A 232 -13.10 4.61 -9.33
CA ARG A 232 -12.84 5.97 -8.81
C ARG A 232 -11.92 5.97 -7.61
N HIS A 233 -12.10 5.02 -6.68
CA HIS A 233 -11.20 4.86 -5.55
C HIS A 233 -9.82 4.37 -5.99
N GLY A 234 -9.77 3.48 -6.99
CA GLY A 234 -8.53 3.06 -7.62
C GLY A 234 -7.70 4.23 -8.14
N VAL A 235 -8.31 5.23 -8.79
CA VAL A 235 -7.60 6.42 -9.30
C VAL A 235 -6.93 7.19 -8.15
N GLU A 236 -7.66 7.40 -7.05
CA GLU A 236 -7.11 8.07 -5.85
C GLU A 236 -5.99 7.24 -5.20
N CYS A 237 -6.13 5.91 -5.18
CA CYS A 237 -5.15 4.99 -4.64
C CYS A 237 -3.86 4.96 -5.48
N ILE A 238 -3.98 4.83 -6.79
CA ILE A 238 -2.85 4.90 -7.74
C ILE A 238 -2.18 6.26 -7.61
N GLY A 239 -2.95 7.36 -7.63
CA GLY A 239 -2.43 8.72 -7.50
C GLY A 239 -1.63 8.94 -6.21
N CYS A 240 -1.96 8.30 -5.09
CA CYS A 240 -1.15 8.44 -3.88
C CYS A 240 0.04 7.47 -3.76
N CYS A 241 0.06 6.36 -4.50
CA CYS A 241 1.02 5.26 -4.28
C CYS A 241 1.99 5.02 -5.43
N TRP A 242 1.69 5.46 -6.64
CA TRP A 242 2.45 5.09 -7.84
C TRP A 242 3.92 5.47 -7.77
N ALA A 243 4.25 6.64 -7.20
CA ALA A 243 5.64 7.07 -7.08
C ALA A 243 6.45 6.18 -6.13
N LEU A 244 5.84 5.67 -5.05
CA LEU A 244 6.51 4.71 -4.16
C LEU A 244 6.63 3.33 -4.81
N MET A 245 5.68 2.96 -5.68
CA MET A 245 5.82 1.76 -6.52
C MET A 245 6.98 1.87 -7.49
N LEU A 246 7.25 3.06 -8.06
CA LEU A 246 8.41 3.28 -8.92
C LEU A 246 9.74 3.03 -8.20
N VAL A 247 9.82 3.33 -6.90
CA VAL A 247 11.04 3.09 -6.10
C VAL A 247 11.33 1.59 -5.93
N LEU A 248 10.32 0.71 -6.03
CA LEU A 248 10.54 -0.74 -5.95
C LEU A 248 11.26 -1.30 -7.18
N PHE A 249 11.19 -0.64 -8.34
CA PHE A 249 11.87 -1.11 -9.56
C PHE A 249 13.40 -1.17 -9.36
N PRO A 250 14.10 -0.08 -8.98
CA PRO A 250 15.54 -0.13 -8.76
C PRO A 250 15.96 -0.94 -7.51
N LEU A 251 15.07 -1.10 -6.53
CA LEU A 251 15.32 -1.93 -5.34
C LEU A 251 15.08 -3.44 -5.58
N GLY A 252 14.61 -3.79 -6.78
CA GLY A 252 14.17 -5.13 -7.15
C GLY A 252 12.70 -5.35 -6.78
N MET A 253 11.83 -5.44 -7.78
CA MET A 253 10.39 -5.67 -7.56
C MET A 253 10.09 -6.97 -6.81
N MET A 254 11.01 -7.95 -6.82
CA MET A 254 10.88 -9.22 -6.12
C MET A 254 11.58 -9.24 -4.75
N ASN A 255 12.14 -8.11 -4.31
CA ASN A 255 12.71 -8.00 -2.99
C ASN A 255 11.58 -7.85 -1.95
N LEU A 256 11.19 -8.99 -1.36
CA LEU A 256 10.11 -9.08 -0.38
C LEU A 256 10.31 -8.13 0.82
N PHE A 257 11.56 -7.87 1.20
CA PHE A 257 11.87 -6.96 2.31
C PHE A 257 11.43 -5.52 1.98
N TRP A 258 11.82 -5.00 0.82
CA TRP A 258 11.42 -3.65 0.40
C TRP A 258 9.92 -3.57 0.10
N MET A 259 9.33 -4.59 -0.54
CA MET A 259 7.88 -4.67 -0.73
C MET A 259 7.15 -4.58 0.62
N GLY A 260 7.63 -5.28 1.65
CA GLY A 260 7.02 -5.27 2.97
C GLY A 260 7.06 -3.89 3.60
N ILE A 261 8.23 -3.25 3.58
CA ILE A 261 8.44 -1.88 4.10
C ILE A 261 7.50 -0.89 3.40
N PHE A 262 7.48 -0.86 2.07
CA PHE A 262 6.62 0.09 1.34
C PHE A 262 5.13 -0.21 1.54
N THR A 263 4.73 -1.48 1.65
CA THR A 263 3.35 -1.85 2.00
C THR A 263 2.95 -1.27 3.35
N VAL A 264 3.81 -1.42 4.36
CA VAL A 264 3.56 -0.90 5.71
C VAL A 264 3.48 0.62 5.70
N ILE A 265 4.41 1.30 5.02
CA ILE A 265 4.40 2.76 4.86
C ILE A 265 3.07 3.21 4.23
N MET A 266 2.70 2.64 3.07
CA MET A 266 1.48 3.01 2.35
C MET A 266 0.21 2.71 3.16
N PHE A 267 0.21 1.60 3.91
CA PHE A 267 -0.87 1.27 4.84
C PHE A 267 -1.04 2.35 5.90
N PHE A 268 0.04 2.77 6.55
CA PHE A 268 -0.03 3.79 7.59
C PHE A 268 -0.30 5.18 7.02
N GLU A 269 0.17 5.52 5.83
CA GLU A 269 -0.19 6.78 5.15
C GLU A 269 -1.70 6.91 4.96
N LYS A 270 -2.36 5.82 4.54
CA LYS A 270 -3.80 5.78 4.24
C LYS A 270 -4.68 5.63 5.48
N ASN A 271 -4.22 4.91 6.49
CA ASN A 271 -5.09 4.48 7.59
C ASN A 271 -4.80 5.15 8.93
N ASN A 272 -3.66 5.84 9.08
CA ASN A 272 -3.28 6.48 10.33
C ASN A 272 -3.66 7.97 10.37
N LYS A 273 -3.90 8.50 11.58
CA LYS A 273 -4.12 9.95 11.81
C LYS A 273 -2.90 10.81 11.43
N PHE A 274 -1.70 10.23 11.51
CA PHE A 274 -0.44 10.88 11.14
C PHE A 274 -0.04 10.67 9.67
N GLY A 275 -0.95 10.24 8.79
CA GLY A 275 -0.63 9.90 7.40
C GLY A 275 0.12 10.99 6.62
N ILE A 276 -0.21 12.28 6.83
CA ILE A 276 0.51 13.41 6.20
C ILE A 276 1.95 13.54 6.74
N VAL A 277 2.15 13.29 8.04
CA VAL A 277 3.49 13.35 8.64
C VAL A 277 4.35 12.20 8.12
N ILE A 278 3.78 10.99 8.05
CA ILE A 278 4.46 9.82 7.46
C ILE A 278 4.80 10.10 6.00
N CYS A 279 3.84 10.62 5.23
CA CYS A 279 4.05 11.02 3.84
C CYS A 279 5.25 11.98 3.72
N LYS A 280 5.29 13.05 4.51
CA LYS A 280 6.41 14.01 4.52
C LYS A 280 7.73 13.36 4.93
N ALA A 281 7.73 12.54 5.98
CA ALA A 281 8.92 11.85 6.46
C ALA A 281 9.49 10.91 5.39
N THR A 282 8.65 10.08 4.78
CA THR A 282 9.04 9.20 3.67
C THR A 282 9.58 10.00 2.48
N GLY A 283 8.97 11.15 2.16
CA GLY A 283 9.43 12.02 1.08
C GLY A 283 10.83 12.58 1.33
N THR A 284 11.04 13.12 2.53
CA THR A 284 12.36 13.63 2.95
C THR A 284 13.41 12.51 2.97
N LEU A 285 13.08 11.32 3.46
CA LEU A 285 14.00 10.18 3.45
C LEU A 285 14.39 9.76 2.03
N LEU A 286 13.43 9.73 1.09
CA LEU A 286 13.72 9.43 -0.31
C LEU A 286 14.59 10.50 -0.97
N LEU A 287 14.38 11.78 -0.65
CA LEU A 287 15.21 12.88 -1.14
C LEU A 287 16.66 12.77 -0.62
N ILE A 288 16.83 12.49 0.67
CA ILE A 288 18.15 12.31 1.28
C ILE A 288 18.85 11.09 0.65
N ALA A 289 18.16 9.95 0.56
CA ALA A 289 18.71 8.75 -0.05
C ALA A 289 19.11 8.99 -1.51
N GLY A 290 18.23 9.60 -2.31
CA GLY A 290 18.52 9.96 -3.71
C GLY A 290 19.70 10.92 -3.85
N GLY A 291 19.79 11.92 -2.97
CA GLY A 291 20.92 12.87 -2.94
C GLY A 291 22.25 12.22 -2.58
N VAL A 292 22.25 11.31 -1.59
CA VAL A 292 23.44 10.54 -1.20
C VAL A 292 23.89 9.63 -2.35
N ILE A 293 22.96 8.89 -2.98
CA ILE A 293 23.27 8.01 -4.12
C ILE A 293 23.84 8.83 -5.28
N LEU A 294 23.26 10.01 -5.58
CA LEU A 294 23.74 10.89 -6.63
C LEU A 294 25.17 11.39 -6.33
N ALA A 295 25.43 11.85 -5.10
CA ALA A 295 26.74 12.32 -4.68
C ALA A 295 27.81 11.22 -4.81
N VAL A 296 27.50 9.99 -4.35
CA VAL A 296 28.39 8.84 -4.48
C VAL A 296 28.62 8.48 -5.95
N SER A 297 27.58 8.55 -6.78
CA SER A 297 27.70 8.30 -8.22
C SER A 297 28.60 9.32 -8.90
N LEU A 298 28.52 10.60 -8.52
CA LEU A 298 29.36 11.66 -9.06
C LEU A 298 30.83 11.50 -8.63
N MET A 299 31.07 11.16 -7.35
CA MET A 299 32.44 10.92 -6.84
C MET A 299 33.14 9.75 -7.53
N LYS A 300 32.41 8.75 -8.01
CA LYS A 300 32.99 7.62 -8.77
C LYS A 300 33.33 7.96 -10.23
N MET A 301 32.83 9.09 -10.75
CA MET A 301 33.07 9.52 -12.13
C MET A 301 34.24 10.52 -12.26
N ILE A 302 34.66 11.12 -11.14
CA ILE A 302 35.82 12.03 -11.04
C ILE A 302 37.06 11.20 -10.71
#